data_AF-A0AA39V0P5-F1
#
_entry.id   AF-A0AA39V0P5-F1
#
_cell.length_a   1.000
_cell.length_b   1.000
_cell.length_c   1.000
_cell.angle_alpha   90.00
_cell.angle_beta   90.00
_cell.angle_gamma   90.00
#
_symmetry.space_group_name_H-M   'P 1'
#
loop_
_entity.id
_entity.type
_entity.pdbx_description
1 polymer ?
#
loop_
_entity_poly.entity_id
_entity_poly.type
_entity_poly.pdbx_seq_one_letter_code
_entity_poly.pdbx_strand_id
1 'polypeptide(L)'
;DFPELLPLDLPHVLLTMEESRHYGISGLDDREEWASSAAYGFGYLRLGEEKRRFALSMWHQLHCLRTIRLAMEGHHDAGMRGHMQHCLTYLRQVILCNPDLTLEPADMLTRNYEIKRVGATHICKDWSKVYEEMERNVNATTSRNSERSPAKVED
;
A
#
# COMPACT_ATOMS: atom_id res chain seq x y z
N ASP A 1 -19.73 -13.23 0.12
CA ASP A 1 -18.69 -14.27 0.12
C ASP A 1 -17.46 -13.78 -0.60
N PHE A 2 -16.44 -13.40 0.16
CA PHE A 2 -15.10 -13.05 -0.33
C PHE A 2 -14.11 -13.55 0.73
N PRO A 3 -12.91 -14.00 0.32
CA PRO A 3 -11.94 -14.55 1.27
C PRO A 3 -11.40 -13.43 2.16
N GLU A 4 -11.03 -13.74 3.39
CA GLU A 4 -10.37 -12.77 4.28
C GLU A 4 -8.99 -12.38 3.75
N LEU A 5 -8.31 -13.29 3.05
CA LEU A 5 -7.02 -13.07 2.39
C LEU A 5 -7.17 -13.11 0.86
N LEU A 6 -6.46 -12.23 0.16
CA LEU A 6 -6.29 -12.34 -1.29
C LEU A 6 -5.47 -13.61 -1.61
N PRO A 7 -6.01 -14.60 -2.34
CA PRO A 7 -5.31 -15.84 -2.63
C PRO A 7 -4.23 -15.61 -3.69
N LEU A 8 -3.00 -15.38 -3.25
CA LEU A 8 -1.81 -15.25 -4.09
C LEU A 8 -0.71 -16.18 -3.59
N ASP A 9 -0.09 -16.90 -4.51
CA ASP A 9 1.17 -17.59 -4.24
C ASP A 9 2.33 -16.59 -4.40
N LEU A 10 3.09 -16.41 -3.33
CA LEU A 10 4.18 -15.43 -3.28
C LEU A 10 5.49 -16.17 -2.96
N PRO A 11 6.42 -16.28 -3.93
CA PRO A 11 7.73 -16.86 -3.67
C PRO A 11 8.52 -16.00 -2.69
N HIS A 12 9.59 -16.56 -2.12
CA HIS A 12 10.46 -15.82 -1.22
C HIS A 12 11.48 -14.97 -1.99
N VAL A 13 11.75 -13.77 -1.46
CA VAL A 13 12.80 -12.86 -1.91
C VAL A 13 13.59 -12.37 -0.70
N LEU A 14 14.82 -11.92 -0.91
CA LEU A 14 15.63 -11.33 0.16
C LEU A 14 15.57 -9.81 0.07
N LEU A 15 15.29 -9.16 1.18
CA LEU A 15 15.38 -7.70 1.31
C LEU A 15 16.37 -7.36 2.41
N THR A 16 17.47 -6.72 2.01
CA THR A 16 18.39 -6.10 2.96
C THR A 16 17.84 -4.71 3.31
N MET A 17 17.60 -4.50 4.60
CA MET A 17 17.15 -3.21 5.10
C MET A 17 18.30 -2.20 5.01
N GLU A 18 18.04 -1.02 4.46
CA GLU A 18 19.06 0.02 4.28
C GLU A 18 18.55 1.42 4.61
N GLU A 19 19.48 2.28 5.05
CA GLU A 19 19.30 3.73 5.12
C GLU A 19 19.33 4.31 3.72
N SER A 20 18.14 4.48 3.14
CA SER A 20 18.04 5.00 1.79
C SER A 20 18.10 6.53 1.75
N ARG A 21 18.73 7.07 0.71
CA ARG A 21 18.58 8.49 0.33
C ARG A 21 17.21 8.76 -0.31
N HIS A 22 16.50 7.70 -0.68
CA HIS A 22 15.13 7.72 -1.16
C HIS A 22 14.14 7.75 0.02
N TYR A 23 12.93 8.23 -0.24
CA TYR A 23 11.81 8.35 0.69
C TYR A 23 12.06 9.38 1.80
N GLY A 24 12.53 10.57 1.43
CA GLY A 24 12.78 11.66 2.38
C GLY A 24 11.50 12.24 3.04
N ILE A 25 11.68 13.15 3.99
CA ILE A 25 10.56 13.81 4.70
C ILE A 25 10.06 15.07 4.00
N SER A 26 10.93 15.96 3.54
CA SER A 26 10.56 17.32 3.11
C SER A 26 11.36 17.88 1.93
N GLY A 27 12.14 17.04 1.26
CA GLY A 27 12.74 17.32 -0.05
C GLY A 27 11.66 17.55 -1.11
N LEU A 28 12.06 18.21 -2.21
CA LEU A 28 11.15 18.64 -3.27
C LEU A 28 10.43 17.45 -3.92
N ASP A 29 11.15 16.34 -4.13
CA ASP A 29 10.65 15.17 -4.86
C ASP A 29 10.06 14.09 -3.93
N ASP A 30 10.22 14.25 -2.61
CA ASP A 30 9.86 13.21 -1.62
C ASP A 30 8.38 12.84 -1.70
N ARG A 31 7.50 13.80 -1.98
CA ARG A 31 6.06 13.53 -2.10
C ARG A 31 5.76 12.58 -3.26
N GLU A 32 6.40 12.79 -4.41
CA GLU A 32 6.24 11.94 -5.60
C GLU A 32 6.90 10.58 -5.38
N GLU A 33 8.08 10.57 -4.78
CA GLU A 33 8.79 9.36 -4.44
C GLU A 33 7.99 8.47 -3.47
N TRP A 34 7.43 9.04 -2.40
CA TRP A 34 6.50 8.32 -1.52
C TRP A 34 5.23 7.86 -2.26
N ALA A 35 4.74 8.63 -3.23
CA ALA A 35 3.60 8.23 -4.06
C ALA A 35 3.91 7.00 -4.91
N SER A 36 5.15 6.80 -5.35
CA SER A 36 5.57 5.60 -6.10
C SER A 36 5.40 4.29 -5.31
N SER A 37 5.31 4.36 -3.98
CA SER A 37 5.01 3.18 -3.15
C SER A 37 3.53 2.78 -3.20
N ALA A 38 2.64 3.56 -3.83
CA ALA A 38 1.25 3.18 -4.05
C ALA A 38 1.13 2.16 -5.18
N ALA A 39 0.22 1.19 -5.04
CA ALA A 39 -0.24 0.41 -6.18
C ALA A 39 -1.17 1.24 -7.09
N TYR A 40 -1.25 0.81 -8.34
CA TYR A 40 -2.25 1.27 -9.30
C TYR A 40 -3.67 1.13 -8.71
N GLY A 41 -4.55 2.09 -8.96
CA GLY A 41 -5.89 2.12 -8.35
C GLY A 41 -5.93 2.51 -6.86
N PHE A 42 -4.87 3.14 -6.34
CA PHE A 42 -4.77 3.64 -4.95
C PHE A 42 -4.89 2.56 -3.87
N GLY A 43 -4.49 1.32 -4.19
CA GLY A 43 -4.50 0.22 -3.22
C GLY A 43 -5.85 -0.46 -3.02
N TYR A 44 -6.85 -0.13 -3.86
CA TYR A 44 -8.16 -0.78 -3.85
C TYR A 44 -8.26 -1.83 -4.95
N LEU A 45 -8.80 -2.99 -4.61
CA LEU A 45 -9.19 -4.03 -5.55
C LEU A 45 -10.70 -4.29 -5.49
N ARG A 46 -11.23 -4.96 -6.51
CA ARG A 46 -12.64 -5.31 -6.61
C ARG A 46 -12.82 -6.82 -6.75
N LEU A 47 -13.66 -7.39 -5.91
CA LEU A 47 -13.93 -8.83 -5.87
C LEU A 47 -15.43 -9.14 -5.98
N GLY A 48 -15.72 -10.39 -6.37
CA GLY A 48 -17.07 -10.90 -6.57
C GLY A 48 -17.76 -10.38 -7.83
N GLU A 49 -18.97 -10.87 -8.06
CA GLU A 49 -19.82 -10.45 -9.18
C GLU A 49 -20.20 -8.97 -9.08
N GLU A 50 -20.53 -8.52 -7.85
CA GLU A 50 -20.91 -7.14 -7.50
C GLU A 50 -19.74 -6.14 -7.46
N LYS A 51 -18.51 -6.58 -7.76
CA LYS A 51 -17.32 -5.70 -7.79
C LYS A 51 -17.13 -4.85 -6.53
N ARG A 52 -17.41 -5.46 -5.38
CA ARG A 52 -17.26 -4.83 -4.07
C ARG A 52 -15.80 -4.41 -3.87
N ARG A 53 -15.61 -3.19 -3.37
CA ARG A 53 -14.29 -2.61 -3.13
C ARG A 53 -13.71 -3.09 -1.80
N PHE A 54 -12.41 -3.38 -1.83
CA PHE A 54 -11.60 -3.70 -0.66
C PHE A 54 -10.27 -2.97 -0.77
N ALA A 55 -9.76 -2.47 0.34
CA ALA A 55 -8.35 -2.12 0.42
C ALA A 55 -7.56 -3.37 0.78
N LEU A 56 -6.40 -3.58 0.17
CA LEU A 56 -5.48 -4.60 0.67
C LEU A 56 -4.72 -4.03 1.86
N SER A 57 -4.62 -4.78 2.96
CA SER A 57 -3.99 -4.32 4.21
C SER A 57 -2.59 -3.74 4.00
N MET A 58 -1.77 -4.38 3.17
CA MET A 58 -0.45 -3.87 2.79
C MET A 58 -0.49 -2.41 2.26
N TRP A 59 -1.47 -2.06 1.41
CA TRP A 59 -1.58 -0.70 0.86
C TRP A 59 -2.15 0.29 1.86
N HIS A 60 -3.05 -0.14 2.74
CA HIS A 60 -3.53 0.72 3.81
C HIS A 60 -2.37 1.08 4.76
N GLN A 61 -1.52 0.12 5.11
CA GLN A 61 -0.31 0.36 5.91
C GLN A 61 0.62 1.36 5.23
N LEU A 62 0.89 1.20 3.92
CA LEU A 62 1.73 2.15 3.16
C LEU A 62 1.07 3.54 3.00
N HIS A 63 -0.27 3.62 2.91
CA HIS A 63 -1.00 4.88 2.95
C HIS A 63 -0.81 5.60 4.28
N CYS A 64 -0.97 4.90 5.42
CA CYS A 64 -0.75 5.47 6.74
C CYS A 64 0.67 6.01 6.90
N LEU A 65 1.69 5.30 6.41
CA LEU A 65 3.08 5.78 6.41
C LEU A 65 3.25 7.13 5.70
N ARG A 66 2.64 7.30 4.53
CA ARG A 66 2.66 8.58 3.81
C ARG A 66 1.94 9.69 4.55
N THR A 67 0.80 9.39 5.17
CA THR A 67 0.03 10.35 5.96
C THR A 67 0.82 10.78 7.20
N ILE A 68 1.53 9.86 7.86
CA ILE A 68 2.45 10.20 8.95
C ILE A 68 3.54 11.15 8.43
N ARG A 69 4.22 10.82 7.32
CA ARG A 69 5.23 11.71 6.70
C ARG A 69 4.71 13.13 6.46
N LEU A 70 3.49 13.26 5.92
CA LEU A 70 2.86 14.58 5.70
C LEU A 70 2.59 15.33 7.00
N ALA A 71 2.12 14.65 8.04
CA ALA A 71 1.89 15.27 9.35
C ALA A 71 3.18 15.77 10.03
N MET A 72 4.34 15.30 9.57
CA MET A 72 5.65 15.68 10.08
C MET A 72 6.27 16.90 9.40
N GLU A 73 5.61 17.52 8.41
CA GLU A 73 6.13 18.72 7.73
C GLU A 73 6.20 19.97 8.64
N GLY A 74 5.72 19.87 9.89
CA GLY A 74 5.60 20.99 10.82
C GLY A 74 6.87 21.40 11.59
N HIS A 75 7.47 20.54 12.41
CA HIS A 75 8.50 20.97 13.40
C HIS A 75 9.43 19.84 13.86
N HIS A 76 10.60 19.72 13.23
CA HIS A 76 11.66 18.78 13.64
C HIS A 76 13.04 19.39 13.38
N ASP A 77 13.97 19.30 14.34
CA ASP A 77 15.39 19.59 14.07
C ASP A 77 16.01 18.55 13.10
N ALA A 78 17.24 18.80 12.64
CA ALA A 78 17.88 17.93 11.65
C ALA A 78 18.05 16.47 12.12
N GLY A 79 18.32 16.25 13.41
CA GLY A 79 18.48 14.91 13.97
C GLY A 79 17.15 14.15 14.00
N MET A 80 16.09 14.81 14.46
CA MET A 80 14.74 14.22 14.46
C MET A 80 14.24 13.91 13.04
N ARG A 81 14.51 14.78 12.06
CA ARG A 81 14.18 14.49 10.65
C ARG A 81 14.90 13.25 10.14
N GLY A 82 16.21 13.13 10.38
CA GLY A 82 16.98 11.96 9.98
C GLY A 82 16.45 10.66 10.60
N HIS A 83 16.15 10.68 11.90
CA HIS A 83 15.61 9.51 12.60
C HIS A 83 14.22 9.11 12.09
N MET A 84 13.38 10.08 11.76
CA MET A 84 12.03 9.80 11.28
C MET A 84 12.03 9.30 9.84
N GLN A 85 12.92 9.80 8.98
CA GLN A 85 13.15 9.27 7.64
C GLN A 85 13.58 7.80 7.73
N HIS A 86 14.59 7.52 8.54
CA HIS A 86 15.05 6.16 8.85
C HIS A 86 13.87 5.24 9.25
N CYS A 87 13.10 5.64 10.26
CA CYS A 87 12.00 4.83 10.79
C CYS A 87 10.91 4.58 9.74
N LEU A 88 10.52 5.59 8.98
CA LEU A 88 9.47 5.46 7.96
C LEU A 88 9.94 4.55 6.82
N THR A 89 11.19 4.70 6.37
CA THR A 89 11.78 3.84 5.33
C THR A 89 11.93 2.40 5.80
N TYR A 90 12.37 2.18 7.03
CA TYR A 90 12.43 0.86 7.66
C TYR A 90 11.04 0.20 7.71
N LEU A 91 10.02 0.92 8.18
CA LEU A 91 8.66 0.40 8.27
C LEU A 91 8.08 0.07 6.89
N ARG A 92 8.33 0.90 5.87
CA ARG A 92 7.99 0.60 4.46
C ARG A 92 8.61 -0.72 4.02
N GLN A 93 9.90 -0.91 4.25
CA GLN A 93 10.62 -2.12 3.86
C GLN A 93 10.09 -3.38 4.60
N VAL A 94 9.75 -3.27 5.89
CA VAL A 94 9.13 -4.40 6.64
C VAL A 94 7.76 -4.80 6.09
N ILE A 95 6.94 -3.83 5.66
CA ILE A 95 5.63 -4.09 5.05
C ILE A 95 5.80 -4.80 3.71
N LEU A 96 6.73 -4.32 2.88
CA LEU A 96 7.08 -5.02 1.65
C LEU A 96 7.57 -6.44 1.94
N CYS A 97 8.29 -6.62 3.05
CA CYS A 97 8.80 -7.93 3.39
C CYS A 97 7.71 -8.94 3.82
N ASN A 98 6.70 -8.46 4.54
CA ASN A 98 5.60 -9.25 5.06
C ASN A 98 4.29 -8.66 4.54
N PRO A 99 4.00 -8.80 3.23
CA PRO A 99 2.81 -8.22 2.64
C PRO A 99 1.58 -8.85 3.28
N ASP A 100 0.75 -8.02 3.90
CA ASP A 100 -0.52 -8.42 4.47
C ASP A 100 -1.57 -8.45 3.37
N LEU A 101 -1.99 -9.66 3.01
CA LEU A 101 -2.97 -9.90 1.96
C LEU A 101 -4.41 -9.85 2.47
N THR A 102 -4.63 -9.43 3.71
CA THR A 102 -5.96 -9.30 4.29
C THR A 102 -6.77 -8.24 3.53
N LEU A 103 -8.04 -8.55 3.29
CA LEU A 103 -9.00 -7.63 2.70
C LEU A 103 -9.60 -6.75 3.80
N GLU A 104 -9.39 -5.45 3.68
CA GLU A 104 -9.93 -4.47 4.61
C GLU A 104 -11.25 -3.88 4.08
N PRO A 105 -12.34 -3.91 4.88
CA PRO A 105 -13.58 -3.23 4.52
C PRO A 105 -13.37 -1.72 4.42
N ALA A 106 -14.23 -0.98 3.73
CA ALA A 106 -13.99 0.43 3.43
C ALA A 106 -14.11 1.39 4.64
N ASP A 107 -14.49 0.89 5.82
CA ASP A 107 -14.79 1.65 7.04
C ASP A 107 -13.67 1.62 8.11
N MET A 108 -12.47 1.13 7.76
CA MET A 108 -11.34 0.89 8.69
C MET A 108 -10.92 2.07 9.56
N LEU A 109 -11.05 3.30 9.05
CA LEU A 109 -10.63 4.52 9.75
C LEU A 109 -11.45 4.81 11.02
N THR A 110 -12.42 3.96 11.36
CA THR A 110 -13.27 4.07 12.55
C THR A 110 -12.94 3.06 13.67
N ARG A 111 -11.85 2.27 13.57
CA ARG A 111 -11.54 1.13 14.47
C ARG A 111 -10.14 1.24 15.14
N ASN A 112 -9.89 0.56 16.29
CA ASN A 112 -8.76 0.82 17.23
C ASN A 112 -7.74 -0.37 17.39
N TYR A 113 -6.40 -0.13 17.36
CA TYR A 113 -5.30 -1.15 17.46
C TYR A 113 -3.92 -0.61 17.96
N GLU A 114 -3.28 -1.24 18.98
CA GLU A 114 -1.93 -0.84 19.50
C GLU A 114 -0.96 -2.04 19.77
N ILE A 115 0.37 -1.81 19.64
CA ILE A 115 1.54 -2.49 20.30
C ILE A 115 2.60 -3.26 19.41
N LYS A 116 3.59 -2.49 18.89
CA LYS A 116 5.09 -2.61 18.69
C LYS A 116 5.92 -3.85 18.22
N ARG A 117 7.12 -3.53 17.64
CA ARG A 117 8.05 -4.26 16.72
C ARG A 117 9.56 -3.98 17.00
N VAL A 118 10.52 -4.86 16.61
CA VAL A 118 11.86 -4.56 15.98
C VAL A 118 12.49 -5.83 15.28
N GLY A 119 13.38 -5.68 14.28
CA GLY A 119 13.71 -6.72 13.26
C GLY A 119 15.19 -6.95 12.84
N ALA A 120 15.40 -7.54 11.65
CA ALA A 120 16.60 -8.26 11.20
C ALA A 120 16.77 -8.20 9.65
N THR A 121 17.69 -8.97 9.06
CA THR A 121 17.59 -9.31 7.62
C THR A 121 16.44 -10.29 7.43
N HIS A 122 15.64 -10.08 6.39
CA HIS A 122 14.39 -10.79 6.28
C HIS A 122 14.27 -11.60 4.98
N ILE A 123 13.72 -12.80 5.11
CA ILE A 123 13.15 -13.57 4.01
C ILE A 123 11.72 -13.05 3.85
N CYS A 124 11.47 -12.45 2.71
CA CYS A 124 10.25 -11.74 2.40
C CYS A 124 9.41 -12.54 1.41
N LYS A 125 8.10 -12.31 1.39
CA LYS A 125 7.30 -12.71 0.23
C LYS A 125 7.49 -11.69 -0.89
N ASP A 126 7.49 -12.16 -2.13
CA ASP A 126 7.68 -11.31 -3.31
C ASP A 126 6.51 -10.33 -3.48
N TRP A 127 6.68 -9.13 -2.91
CA TRP A 127 5.67 -8.08 -2.96
C TRP A 127 5.43 -7.55 -4.38
N SER A 128 6.35 -7.76 -5.32
CA SER A 128 6.18 -7.32 -6.71
C SER A 128 4.97 -8.02 -7.36
N LYS A 129 4.74 -9.29 -7.01
CA LYS A 129 3.56 -10.05 -7.44
C LYS A 129 2.25 -9.46 -6.93
N VAL A 130 2.28 -8.81 -5.77
CA VAL A 130 1.11 -8.08 -5.25
C VAL A 130 0.84 -6.83 -6.07
N TYR A 131 1.87 -6.08 -6.48
CA TYR A 131 1.72 -4.95 -7.40
C TYR A 131 1.14 -5.38 -8.76
N GLU A 132 1.67 -6.47 -9.34
CA GLU A 132 1.19 -7.03 -10.61
C GLU A 132 -0.30 -7.41 -10.53
N GLU A 133 -0.72 -8.08 -9.45
CA GLU A 133 -2.11 -8.48 -9.27
C GLU A 133 -3.06 -7.28 -9.12
N MET A 134 -2.64 -6.24 -8.40
CA MET A 134 -3.43 -5.02 -8.25
C MET A 134 -3.69 -4.34 -9.59
N GLU A 135 -2.64 -4.19 -10.41
CA GLU A 135 -2.76 -3.61 -11.74
C GLU A 135 -3.71 -4.45 -12.63
N ARG A 136 -3.53 -5.77 -12.64
CA ARG A 136 -4.40 -6.70 -13.36
C ARG A 136 -5.87 -6.57 -12.92
N ASN A 137 -6.13 -6.51 -11.62
CA ASN A 137 -7.50 -6.44 -11.07
C ASN A 137 -8.21 -5.13 -11.46
N VAL A 138 -7.50 -4.00 -11.36
CA VAL A 138 -8.03 -2.68 -11.74
C VAL A 138 -8.32 -2.64 -13.23
N ASN A 139 -7.38 -3.07 -14.08
CA ASN A 139 -7.54 -3.06 -15.53
C ASN A 139 -8.71 -3.95 -15.98
N ALA A 140 -8.82 -5.16 -15.44
CA ALA A 140 -9.93 -6.06 -15.74
C ALA A 140 -11.31 -5.48 -15.37
N THR A 141 -11.36 -4.62 -14.35
CA THR A 141 -12.60 -3.95 -13.95
C THR A 141 -12.92 -2.74 -14.82
N THR A 142 -11.90 -2.00 -15.26
CA THR A 142 -12.06 -0.84 -16.14
C THR A 142 -12.45 -1.24 -17.57
N SER A 143 -11.80 -2.26 -18.16
CA SER A 143 -12.07 -2.72 -19.54
C SER A 143 -13.47 -3.33 -19.70
N ARG A 144 -14.01 -3.99 -18.67
CA ARG A 144 -15.38 -4.50 -18.69
C ARG A 144 -16.44 -3.41 -18.57
N ASN A 145 -16.11 -2.27 -17.96
CA ASN A 145 -17.02 -1.13 -17.89
C ASN A 145 -17.14 -0.40 -19.24
N SER A 146 -16.08 -0.41 -20.08
CA SER A 146 -16.17 0.11 -21.45
C SER A 146 -17.01 -0.76 -22.40
N GLU A 147 -17.11 -2.06 -22.13
CA GLU A 147 -17.93 -3.00 -22.93
C GLU A 147 -19.40 -3.04 -22.52
N ARG A 148 -19.77 -2.48 -21.35
CA ARG A 148 -21.13 -2.54 -20.79
C ARG A 148 -21.97 -1.28 -20.96
N SER A 149 -21.51 -0.29 -21.74
CA SER A 149 -22.35 0.85 -22.15
C SER A 149 -23.02 0.53 -23.49
N PRO A 150 -24.35 0.39 -23.50
CA PRO A 150 -25.16 1.58 -23.71
C PRO A 150 -26.37 1.61 -22.77
N ALA A 151 -26.45 2.61 -21.89
CA ALA A 151 -27.73 3.00 -21.33
C ALA A 151 -28.45 3.87 -22.36
N LYS A 152 -29.55 3.33 -22.91
CA LYS A 152 -30.48 4.05 -23.77
C LYS A 152 -30.95 5.33 -23.08
N VAL A 153 -30.88 6.44 -23.81
CA VAL A 153 -31.72 7.61 -23.52
C VAL A 153 -33.12 7.21 -23.98
N GLU A 154 -34.05 7.09 -23.05
CA GLU A 154 -35.48 7.07 -23.36
C GLU A 154 -36.02 8.49 -23.15
N ASP A 155 -36.82 8.93 -24.13
CA ASP A 155 -37.38 10.27 -24.32
C ASP A 155 -38.23 10.81 -23.15
#